data_AF-A0A7X5SC75-F1
#
_entry.id   AF-A0A7X5SC75-F1
#
_cell.length_a   1.000
_cell.length_b   1.000
_cell.length_c   1.000
_cell.angle_alpha   90.00
_cell.angle_beta   90.00
_cell.angle_gamma   90.00
#
_symmetry.space_group_name_H-M   'P 1'
#
loop_
_entity.id
_entity.type
_entity.pdbx_description
1 polymer ?
#
loop_
_entity_poly.entity_id
_entity_poly.type
_entity_poly.pdbx_seq_one_letter_code
_entity_poly.pdbx_strand_id
1 'polypeptide(L)'
;ETEHAALAILRLSHEYAGELLLVALGPLTNLALALTLDPTLPQRVARLVVMGGALTGHGNITAAAEFNIGFDPEAAHIVFRGFPQFDVADWEATIAHGLLHRDVEQWL
;
A
#
# COMPACT_ATOMS: atom_id res chain seq x y z
N GLU A 1 9.58 14.26 13.08
CA GLU A 1 8.80 13.34 13.93
C GLU A 1 9.72 12.47 14.75
N THR A 2 9.28 12.03 15.93
CA THR A 2 10.08 11.23 16.88
C THR A 2 9.68 9.74 16.94
N GLU A 3 8.50 9.36 16.44
CA GLU A 3 8.01 7.97 16.40
C GLU A 3 8.27 7.35 15.02
N HIS A 4 8.82 6.13 14.96
CA HIS A 4 8.97 5.39 13.71
C HIS A 4 7.60 4.94 13.18
N ALA A 5 7.34 5.07 11.88
CA ALA A 5 6.03 4.79 11.28
C ALA A 5 5.47 3.39 11.60
N ALA A 6 6.32 2.35 11.61
CA ALA A 6 5.90 1.00 12.01
C ALA A 6 5.33 0.94 13.44
N LEU A 7 5.90 1.68 14.39
CA LEU A 7 5.39 1.76 15.76
C LEU A 7 4.09 2.57 15.83
N ALA A 8 4.00 3.65 15.05
CA ALA A 8 2.76 4.42 14.92
C ALA A 8 1.62 3.56 14.37
N ILE A 9 1.87 2.74 13.35
CA ILE A 9 0.88 1.78 12.80
C ILE A 9 0.40 0.84 13.90
N LEU A 10 1.30 0.26 14.70
CA LEU A 10 0.91 -0.64 15.79
C LEU A 10 0.08 0.07 16.85
N ARG A 11 0.53 1.24 17.33
CA ARG A 11 -0.20 2.04 18.32
C ARG A 11 -1.60 2.39 17.82
N LEU A 12 -1.72 2.91 16.60
CA LEU A 12 -3.01 3.26 16.00
C LEU A 12 -3.88 2.02 15.75
N SER A 13 -3.29 0.86 15.43
CA SER A 13 -4.05 -0.39 15.29
C SER A 13 -4.70 -0.86 16.59
N HIS A 14 -4.10 -0.53 17.75
CA HIS A 14 -4.71 -0.79 19.04
C HIS A 14 -5.75 0.25 19.41
N GLU A 15 -5.48 1.53 19.13
CA GLU A 15 -6.38 2.64 19.43
C GLU A 15 -7.69 2.57 18.63
N TYR A 16 -7.62 2.17 17.36
CA TYR A 16 -8.74 2.10 16.43
C TYR A 16 -9.01 0.64 15.99
N ALA A 17 -8.88 -0.32 16.91
CA ALA A 17 -9.02 -1.74 16.59
C ALA A 17 -10.40 -2.05 15.98
N GLY A 18 -10.42 -2.65 14.80
CA GLY A 18 -11.64 -2.97 14.04
C GLY A 18 -12.17 -1.81 13.19
N GLU A 19 -11.61 -0.61 13.31
CA GLU A 19 -12.02 0.60 12.57
C GLU A 19 -10.90 1.19 11.70
N LEU A 20 -9.62 0.87 11.99
CA LEU A 20 -8.48 1.42 11.28
C LEU A 20 -8.45 0.98 9.80
N LEU A 21 -8.47 1.96 8.91
CA LEU A 21 -8.23 1.77 7.47
C LEU A 21 -6.82 2.24 7.12
N LEU A 22 -6.02 1.33 6.56
CA LEU A 22 -4.68 1.64 6.07
C LEU A 22 -4.71 1.88 4.56
N VAL A 23 -4.22 3.04 4.12
CA VAL A 23 -4.00 3.36 2.70
C VAL A 23 -2.50 3.45 2.46
N ALA A 24 -1.93 2.43 1.81
CA ALA A 24 -0.53 2.36 1.46
C ALA A 24 -0.31 2.90 0.04
N LEU A 25 0.26 4.11 -0.06
CA LEU A 25 0.52 4.79 -1.34
C LEU A 25 1.99 4.73 -1.78
N GLY A 26 2.84 4.10 -0.97
CA GLY A 26 4.28 3.95 -1.20
C GLY A 26 4.74 2.51 -0.93
N PRO A 27 6.07 2.26 -0.96
CA PRO A 27 6.63 0.95 -0.64
C PRO A 27 6.17 0.44 0.73
N LEU A 28 5.92 -0.87 0.82
CA LEU A 28 5.26 -1.50 1.96
C LEU A 28 6.17 -1.75 3.17
N THR A 29 7.42 -1.27 3.15
CA THR A 29 8.45 -1.54 4.17
C THR A 29 7.99 -1.26 5.60
N ASN A 30 7.33 -0.12 5.84
CA ASN A 30 6.83 0.23 7.17
C ASN A 30 5.73 -0.72 7.66
N LEU A 31 4.83 -1.12 6.76
CA LEU A 31 3.74 -2.04 7.08
C LEU A 31 4.26 -3.47 7.28
N ALA A 32 5.21 -3.91 6.46
CA ALA A 32 5.89 -5.19 6.63
C ALA A 32 6.65 -5.26 7.97
N LEU A 33 7.34 -4.17 8.35
CA LEU A 33 8.00 -4.09 9.65
C LEU A 33 6.98 -4.14 10.80
N ALA A 34 5.88 -3.39 10.71
CA ALA A 34 4.81 -3.42 11.72
C ALA A 34 4.22 -4.83 11.86
N LEU A 35 3.92 -5.49 10.74
CA LEU A 35 3.38 -6.85 10.71
C LEU A 35 4.39 -7.90 11.23
N THR A 36 5.68 -7.68 11.01
CA THR A 36 6.74 -8.55 11.56
C THR A 36 6.86 -8.40 13.07
N LEU A 37 6.73 -7.17 13.59
CA LEU A 37 6.76 -6.87 15.02
C LEU A 37 5.50 -7.39 15.74
N ASP A 38 4.34 -7.31 15.09
CA ASP A 38 3.09 -7.88 15.61
C ASP A 38 2.28 -8.58 14.49
N PRO A 39 2.39 -9.92 14.39
CA PRO A 39 1.63 -10.72 13.43
C PRO A 39 0.12 -10.69 13.64
N THR A 40 -0.37 -10.13 14.76
CA THR A 40 -1.80 -9.96 15.04
C THR A 40 -2.38 -8.63 14.50
N LEU A 41 -1.57 -7.85 13.78
CA LEU A 41 -2.00 -6.61 13.13
C LEU A 41 -3.21 -6.81 12.17
N PRO A 42 -3.25 -7.84 11.30
CA PRO A 42 -4.36 -8.02 10.35
C PRO A 42 -5.73 -8.23 11.02
N GLN A 43 -5.76 -8.70 12.27
CA GLN A 43 -6.99 -8.92 13.04
C GLN A 43 -7.59 -7.60 13.55
N ARG A 44 -6.82 -6.50 13.54
CA ARG A 44 -7.25 -5.18 14.05
C ARG A 44 -7.48 -4.14 12.95
N VAL A 45 -6.93 -4.37 11.75
CA VAL A 45 -7.11 -3.47 10.61
C VAL A 45 -8.44 -3.80 9.93
N ALA A 46 -9.34 -2.82 9.86
CA ALA A 46 -10.64 -2.98 9.23
C ALA A 46 -10.53 -3.20 7.72
N ARG A 47 -9.59 -2.49 7.09
CA ARG A 47 -9.35 -2.54 5.65
C ARG A 47 -7.94 -2.09 5.31
N LEU A 48 -7.32 -2.79 4.37
CA LEU A 48 -6.04 -2.41 3.76
C LEU A 48 -6.27 -2.11 2.28
N VAL A 49 -5.88 -0.92 1.84
CA VAL A 49 -5.85 -0.50 0.44
C VAL A 49 -4.40 -0.25 0.06
N VAL A 50 -3.92 -0.88 -1.00
CA VAL A 50 -2.56 -0.75 -1.51
C VAL A 50 -2.60 -0.14 -2.91
N MET A 51 -1.89 0.96 -3.12
CA MET A 51 -1.56 1.41 -4.47
C MET A 51 -0.26 0.73 -4.89
N GLY A 52 -0.35 -0.13 -5.90
CA GLY A 52 0.82 -0.78 -6.46
C GLY A 52 0.51 -2.01 -7.27
N GLY A 53 1.54 -2.53 -7.93
CA GLY A 53 1.46 -3.70 -8.79
C GLY A 53 1.05 -3.38 -10.23
N ALA A 54 1.32 -4.35 -11.10
CA ALA A 54 0.96 -4.38 -12.51
C ALA A 54 0.39 -5.77 -12.81
N LEU A 55 -0.93 -5.91 -12.78
CA LEU A 55 -1.66 -7.16 -12.91
C LEU A 55 -1.42 -7.85 -14.25
N THR A 56 -1.36 -7.11 -15.36
CA THR A 56 -1.07 -7.66 -16.69
C THR A 56 0.40 -7.54 -17.08
N GLY A 57 1.24 -7.10 -16.15
CA GLY A 57 2.69 -7.02 -16.30
C GLY A 57 3.16 -5.79 -17.08
N HIS A 58 2.36 -4.73 -17.19
CA HIS A 58 2.83 -3.43 -17.67
C HIS A 58 3.33 -2.58 -16.51
N GLY A 59 4.63 -2.70 -16.20
CA GLY A 59 5.28 -1.95 -15.13
C GLY A 59 5.58 -0.48 -15.49
N ASN A 60 6.09 0.28 -14.51
CA ASN A 60 6.53 1.66 -14.68
C ASN A 60 8.00 1.90 -14.31
N ILE A 61 8.61 1.02 -13.49
CA ILE A 61 10.03 1.09 -13.13
C ILE A 61 10.86 0.08 -13.93
N THR A 62 10.27 -1.08 -14.24
CA THR A 62 10.77 -2.01 -15.26
C THR A 62 9.61 -2.40 -16.19
N ALA A 63 9.89 -3.20 -17.22
CA ALA A 63 8.84 -3.69 -18.10
C ALA A 63 7.70 -4.40 -17.34
N ALA A 64 8.00 -5.11 -16.24
CA ALA A 64 7.04 -5.92 -15.50
C ALA A 64 6.75 -5.47 -14.06
N ALA A 65 7.55 -4.54 -13.51
CA ALA A 65 7.41 -4.11 -12.12
C ALA A 65 6.83 -2.70 -12.03
N GLU A 66 5.84 -2.56 -11.15
CA GLU A 66 5.38 -1.26 -10.65
C GLU A 66 6.31 -0.80 -9.51
N PHE A 67 6.51 0.51 -9.39
CA PHE A 67 7.46 1.16 -8.51
C PHE A 67 7.34 0.75 -7.04
N ASN A 68 6.17 0.87 -6.42
CA ASN A 68 5.99 0.59 -4.98
C ASN A 68 6.33 -0.87 -4.65
N ILE A 69 5.88 -1.81 -5.48
CA ILE A 69 6.16 -3.25 -5.28
C ILE A 69 7.60 -3.59 -5.66
N GLY A 70 8.12 -2.98 -6.73
CA GLY A 70 9.50 -3.19 -7.19
C GLY A 70 10.56 -2.57 -6.29
N PHE A 71 10.21 -1.57 -5.49
CA PHE A 71 11.13 -0.90 -4.56
C PHE A 71 11.50 -1.79 -3.37
N ASP A 72 10.54 -2.54 -2.82
CA ASP A 72 10.74 -3.48 -1.73
C ASP A 72 9.82 -4.71 -1.91
N PRO A 73 10.21 -5.64 -2.80
CA PRO A 73 9.40 -6.81 -3.12
C PRO A 73 9.30 -7.79 -1.94
N GLU A 74 10.29 -7.83 -1.05
CA GLU A 74 10.25 -8.62 0.18
C GLU A 74 9.19 -8.11 1.14
N ALA A 75 9.11 -6.79 1.36
CA ALA A 75 8.04 -6.19 2.16
C ALA A 75 6.66 -6.44 1.55
N ALA A 76 6.52 -6.30 0.23
CA ALA A 76 5.28 -6.61 -0.46
C ALA A 76 4.88 -8.08 -0.27
N HIS A 77 5.83 -9.01 -0.38
CA HIS A 77 5.59 -10.43 -0.11
C HIS A 77 5.08 -10.67 1.31
N ILE A 78 5.71 -10.06 2.32
CA ILE A 78 5.31 -10.18 3.73
C ILE A 78 3.87 -9.67 3.93
N VAL A 79 3.56 -8.48 3.42
CA VAL A 79 2.23 -7.87 3.59
C VAL A 79 1.14 -8.69 2.88
N PHE A 80 1.34 -9.05 1.61
CA PHE A 80 0.34 -9.82 0.85
C PHE A 80 0.13 -11.23 1.38
N ARG A 81 1.13 -11.81 2.07
CA ARG A 81 0.98 -13.11 2.75
C ARG A 81 0.35 -12.99 4.13
N GLY A 82 0.52 -11.86 4.82
CA GLY A 82 0.02 -11.65 6.18
C GLY A 82 -1.42 -11.13 6.24
N PHE A 83 -1.84 -10.32 5.25
CA PHE A 83 -3.22 -9.81 5.20
C PHE A 83 -4.11 -10.76 4.39
N PRO A 84 -5.17 -11.34 5.00
CA PRO A 84 -6.05 -12.28 4.32
C PRO A 84 -6.94 -11.62 3.25
N GLN A 85 -7.19 -10.31 3.39
CA GLN A 85 -7.96 -9.52 2.45
C GLN A 85 -7.37 -8.11 2.36
N PHE A 86 -7.24 -7.61 1.14
CA PHE A 86 -6.80 -6.26 0.83
C PHE A 86 -7.32 -5.86 -0.54
N ASP A 87 -7.46 -4.56 -0.77
CA ASP A 87 -7.77 -3.99 -2.08
C ASP A 87 -6.51 -3.45 -2.74
N VAL A 88 -6.43 -3.60 -4.06
CA VAL A 88 -5.32 -3.07 -4.85
C VAL A 88 -5.85 -2.03 -5.83
N ALA A 89 -5.26 -0.83 -5.78
CA ALA A 89 -5.36 0.17 -6.83
C ALA A 89 -4.08 0.06 -7.67
N ASP A 90 -4.11 -0.76 -8.72
CA ASP A 90 -2.93 -1.04 -9.52
C ASP A 90 -2.56 0.12 -10.46
N TRP A 91 -1.34 0.07 -10.96
CA TRP A 91 -0.81 1.08 -11.88
C TRP A 91 -1.57 1.15 -13.20
N GLU A 92 -2.03 0.01 -13.71
CA GLU A 92 -2.68 -0.08 -15.01
C GLU A 92 -4.09 0.52 -14.97
N ALA A 93 -4.82 0.32 -13.87
CA ALA A 93 -6.07 1.00 -13.57
C ALA A 93 -5.88 2.52 -13.49
N THR A 94 -4.76 2.97 -12.89
CA THR A 94 -4.41 4.39 -12.81
C THR A 94 -4.15 4.99 -14.18
N ILE A 95 -3.47 4.26 -15.09
CA ILE A 95 -3.30 4.68 -16.48
C ILE A 95 -4.66 4.71 -17.21
N ALA A 96 -5.47 3.66 -17.07
CA ALA A 96 -6.74 3.53 -17.77
C ALA A 96 -7.76 4.64 -17.41
N HIS A 97 -7.65 5.18 -16.19
CA HIS A 97 -8.50 6.25 -15.66
C HIS A 97 -7.73 7.52 -15.33
N GLY A 98 -6.60 7.76 -16.01
CA GLY A 98 -5.72 8.89 -15.75
C GLY A 98 -6.38 10.25 -16.02
N LEU A 99 -5.88 11.28 -15.33
CA LEU A 99 -6.25 12.67 -15.59
C LEU A 99 -5.54 13.17 -16.85
N LEU A 100 -6.29 13.58 -17.86
CA LEU A 100 -5.71 14.13 -19.07
C LEU A 100 -5.22 15.56 -18.80
N HIS A 101 -4.06 15.90 -19.37
CA HIS A 101 -3.46 17.22 -19.18
C HIS A 101 -4.42 18.37 -19.50
N ARG A 102 -5.18 18.26 -20.60
CA ARG A 102 -6.20 19.23 -21.02
C ARG A 102 -7.32 19.45 -20.00
N ASP A 103 -7.63 18.45 -19.18
CA ASP A 103 -8.67 18.55 -18.15
C ASP A 103 -8.10 19.25 -16.92
N VAL A 104 -6.83 18.99 -16.60
CA VAL A 104 -6.09 19.67 -15.52
C VAL A 104 -5.83 21.15 -15.83
N GLU A 105 -5.56 21.52 -17.09
CA GLU A 105 -5.38 22.90 -17.50
C GLU A 105 -6.59 23.80 -17.19
N GLN A 106 -7.80 23.24 -17.13
CA GLN A 106 -9.03 23.99 -16.81
C GLN A 106 -9.15 24.36 -15.33
N TRP A 107 -8.30 23.79 -14.46
CA TRP A 107 -8.33 24.04 -13.02
C TRP A 107 -7.35 25.14 -12.59
N LEU A 108 -6.51 25.61 -13.50
CA LEU A 108 -5.52 26.67 -13.32
C LEU A 108 -6.07 28.02 -13.79
#